data_AF-A0A3S4IZ33-F1
#
_entry.id   AF-A0A3S4IZ33-F1
#
_cell.length_a   1.000
_cell.length_b   1.000
_cell.length_c   1.000
_cell.angle_alpha   90.00
_cell.angle_beta   90.00
_cell.angle_gamma   90.00
#
_symmetry.space_group_name_H-M   'P 1'
#
loop_
_entity.id
_entity.type
_entity.pdbx_description
1 polymer ?
#
loop_
_entity_poly.entity_id
_entity_poly.type
_entity_poly.pdbx_seq_one_letter_code
_entity_poly.pdbx_strand_id
1 'polypeptide(L)'
;MAATFRQEDGDREAANFVRVNQKAGRLVTEYRDGRFVSNRLWIVRHNLHVIQLLDKNRLLEARCTANASEFKTYRRQMEAICLSAQWSRR
;
A
#
# COMPACT_ATOMS: atom_id res chain seq x y z
N MET A 1 3.68 5.92 11.91
CA MET A 1 3.21 5.17 10.72
C MET A 1 2.39 6.02 9.78
N ALA A 2 1.15 6.43 10.11
CA ALA A 2 0.31 7.19 9.18
C ALA A 2 0.91 8.52 8.71
N ALA A 3 1.60 9.25 9.60
CA ALA A 3 2.25 10.53 9.25
C ALA A 3 3.38 10.34 8.23
N THR A 4 4.15 9.26 8.32
CA THR A 4 5.26 8.92 7.42
C THR A 4 4.79 8.78 5.97
N PHE A 5 3.60 8.22 5.75
CA PHE A 5 3.05 8.07 4.40
C PHE A 5 2.59 9.40 3.77
N ARG A 6 2.38 10.46 4.57
CA ARG A 6 1.97 11.78 4.04
C ARG A 6 3.13 12.59 3.46
N GLN A 7 4.36 12.14 3.68
CA GLN A 7 5.55 12.74 3.10
C GLN A 7 6.12 11.78 2.04
N GLU A 8 6.76 12.36 1.04
CA GLU A 8 7.65 11.66 0.12
C GLU A 8 8.85 11.05 0.87
N ASP A 9 9.42 9.99 0.31
CA ASP A 9 10.55 9.28 0.89
C ASP A 9 11.35 8.53 -0.20
N GLY A 10 12.56 8.99 -0.50
CA GLY A 10 13.36 8.46 -1.60
C GLY A 10 12.60 8.55 -2.93
N ASP A 11 12.43 7.41 -3.60
CA ASP A 11 11.68 7.31 -4.86
C ASP A 11 10.15 7.18 -4.66
N ARG A 12 9.66 7.24 -3.41
CA ARG A 12 8.24 7.15 -3.07
C ARG A 12 7.61 8.54 -2.98
N GLU A 13 6.51 8.74 -3.66
CA GLU A 13 5.69 9.94 -3.54
C GLU A 13 4.93 9.97 -2.18
N ALA A 14 4.54 11.17 -1.76
CA ALA A 14 3.54 11.32 -0.72
C ALA A 14 2.27 10.53 -1.09
N ALA A 15 1.67 9.85 -0.11
CA ALA A 15 0.51 9.01 -0.36
C ALA A 15 -0.69 9.85 -0.84
N ASN A 16 -1.32 9.37 -1.92
CA ASN A 16 -2.58 9.91 -2.45
C ASN A 16 -3.66 9.95 -1.38
N PHE A 17 -3.70 8.92 -0.53
CA PHE A 17 -4.51 8.94 0.68
C PHE A 17 -3.91 8.10 1.80
N VAL A 18 -4.30 8.46 3.03
CA VAL A 18 -3.98 7.72 4.25
C VAL A 18 -5.26 7.65 5.09
N ARG A 19 -5.84 6.45 5.23
CA ARG A 19 -7.04 6.20 6.03
C ARG A 19 -6.70 5.34 7.22
N VAL A 20 -6.96 5.84 8.42
CA VAL A 20 -6.76 5.11 9.67
C VAL A 20 -8.11 4.79 10.30
N ASN A 21 -8.38 3.51 10.53
CA ASN A 21 -9.47 3.04 11.38
C ASN A 21 -8.86 2.62 12.72
N GLN A 22 -8.90 3.52 13.70
CA GLN A 22 -8.33 3.28 15.03
C GLN A 22 -9.04 2.15 15.77
N LYS A 23 -10.36 2.04 15.65
CA LYS A 23 -11.17 0.99 16.30
C LYS A 23 -10.76 -0.40 15.81
N ALA A 24 -10.49 -0.52 14.52
CA ALA A 24 -10.00 -1.77 13.94
C ALA A 24 -8.48 -1.92 14.04
N GLY A 25 -7.71 -0.90 14.43
CA GLY A 25 -6.24 -0.94 14.35
C GLY A 25 -5.71 -1.04 12.92
N ARG A 26 -6.43 -0.48 11.94
CA ARG A 26 -6.15 -0.64 10.50
C ARG A 26 -5.72 0.66 9.85
N LEU A 27 -4.65 0.59 9.06
CA LEU A 27 -4.17 1.67 8.21
C LEU A 27 -4.26 1.20 6.74
N VAL A 28 -4.84 2.02 5.88
CA VAL A 28 -4.87 1.82 4.43
C VAL A 28 -4.30 3.06 3.76
N THR A 29 -3.36 2.87 2.85
CA THR A 29 -2.74 3.96 2.11
C THR A 29 -2.45 3.56 0.69
N GLU A 30 -2.57 4.53 -0.22
CA GLU A 30 -2.14 4.38 -1.61
C GLU A 30 -1.05 5.40 -1.91
N TYR A 31 0.04 4.94 -2.51
CA TYR A 31 1.14 5.79 -2.94
C TYR A 31 1.75 5.25 -4.23
N ARG A 32 2.53 6.09 -4.90
CA ARG A 32 3.36 5.68 -6.03
C ARG A 32 4.82 5.64 -5.62
N ASP A 33 5.56 4.69 -6.16
CA ASP A 33 7.02 4.70 -6.08
C ASP A 33 7.63 4.48 -7.47
N GLY A 34 8.70 5.21 -7.73
CA GLY A 34 9.60 4.95 -8.84
C GLY A 34 10.59 3.88 -8.42
N ARG A 35 10.95 2.98 -9.33
CA ARG A 35 12.11 2.13 -9.15
C ARG A 35 12.92 2.10 -10.42
N PHE A 36 14.21 2.39 -10.28
CA PHE A 36 15.17 2.11 -11.32
C PHE A 36 15.33 0.61 -11.47
N VAL A 37 15.02 0.10 -12.67
CA VAL A 37 15.32 -1.27 -13.07
C VAL A 37 16.43 -1.26 -14.13
N SER A 38 17.10 -2.40 -14.30
CA SER A 38 18.23 -2.55 -15.23
C SER A 38 17.92 -1.98 -16.62
N ASN A 39 18.95 -1.51 -17.34
CA ASN A 39 18.87 -0.85 -18.66
C ASN A 39 18.22 0.55 -18.71
N ARG A 40 18.44 1.40 -17.71
CA ARG A 40 17.97 2.81 -17.68
C ARG A 40 16.44 2.98 -17.66
N LEU A 41 15.70 1.92 -17.38
CA LEU A 41 14.25 1.95 -17.35
C LEU A 41 13.78 2.33 -15.93
N TRP A 42 12.96 3.39 -15.86
CA TRP A 42 12.23 3.74 -14.65
C TRP A 42 10.83 3.15 -14.73
N ILE A 43 10.47 2.33 -13.74
CA ILE A 43 9.11 1.82 -13.60
C ILE A 43 8.45 2.55 -12.44
N VAL A 44 7.32 3.19 -12.70
CA VAL A 44 6.44 3.71 -11.66
C VAL A 44 5.44 2.63 -11.30
N ARG A 45 5.26 2.36 -10.01
CA ARG A 45 4.26 1.43 -9.50
C ARG A 45 3.24 2.15 -8.63
N HIS A 46 1.99 1.70 -8.72
CA HIS A 46 0.96 2.05 -7.76
C HIS A 46 0.92 0.98 -6.68
N ASN A 47 0.96 1.41 -5.42
CA ASN A 47 0.92 0.54 -4.26
C ASN A 47 -0.35 0.84 -3.46
N LEU A 48 -1.16 -0.19 -3.22
CA LEU A 48 -2.14 -0.18 -2.15
C LEU A 48 -1.58 -0.97 -0.98
N HIS A 49 -1.43 -0.31 0.16
CA HIS A 49 -0.78 -0.86 1.34
C HIS A 49 -1.77 -0.86 2.51
N VAL A 50 -2.03 -2.05 3.03
CA VAL A 50 -2.87 -2.30 4.20
C VAL A 50 -1.98 -2.80 5.33
N ILE A 51 -2.04 -2.12 6.47
CA ILE A 51 -1.40 -2.54 7.72
C ILE A 51 -2.51 -2.75 8.74
N GLN A 52 -2.53 -3.92 9.37
CA GLN A 52 -3.51 -4.31 10.36
C GLN A 52 -2.80 -4.75 11.64
N LEU A 53 -2.97 -4.00 12.72
CA LEU A 53 -2.48 -4.39 14.04
C LEU A 53 -3.31 -5.57 14.55
N LEU A 54 -2.65 -6.65 14.95
CA LEU A 54 -3.31 -7.84 15.50
C LEU A 54 -3.31 -7.81 17.03
N ASP A 55 -2.15 -7.42 17.57
CA ASP A 55 -1.87 -7.13 18.97
C ASP A 55 -0.63 -6.21 19.07
N LYS A 56 -0.02 -6.13 20.26
CA LYS A 56 1.14 -5.26 20.52
C LYS A 56 2.40 -5.65 19.74
N ASN A 57 2.53 -6.91 19.34
CA ASN A 57 3.76 -7.46 18.75
C ASN A 57 3.56 -8.02 17.34
N ARG A 58 2.32 -8.16 16.88
CA ARG A 58 2.00 -8.72 15.57
C ARG A 58 1.23 -7.72 14.72
N LEU A 59 1.67 -7.61 13.47
CA LEU A 59 0.99 -6.88 12.40
C LEU A 59 0.81 -7.79 11.19
N LEU A 60 -0.29 -7.58 10.49
CA LEU A 60 -0.50 -8.11 9.15
C LEU A 60 -0.26 -6.96 8.16
N GLU A 61 0.64 -7.18 7.21
CA GLU A 61 0.91 -6.27 6.10
C GLU A 61 0.45 -6.94 4.81
N ALA A 62 -0.36 -6.23 4.02
CA ALA A 62 -0.69 -6.61 2.65
C ALA A 62 -0.33 -5.45 1.73
N ARG A 63 0.53 -5.70 0.75
CA ARG A 63 0.92 -4.75 -0.28
C ARG A 63 0.58 -5.30 -1.64
N CYS A 64 -0.34 -4.63 -2.32
CA CYS A 64 -0.73 -4.97 -3.68
C CYS A 64 -0.21 -3.89 -4.61
N THR A 65 0.52 -4.31 -5.64
CA THR A 65 1.27 -3.43 -6.51
C THR A 65 1.02 -3.76 -7.97
N ALA A 66 0.96 -2.73 -8.80
CA ALA A 66 0.90 -2.87 -10.25
C ALA A 66 1.73 -1.75 -10.88
N ASN A 67 2.32 -2.01 -12.04
CA ASN A 67 2.95 -0.95 -12.81
C ASN A 67 1.91 0.09 -13.21
N ALA A 68 2.29 1.36 -13.28
CA ALA A 68 1.37 2.45 -13.57
C ALA A 68 0.62 2.27 -14.90
N SER A 69 1.28 1.67 -15.90
CA SER A 69 0.68 1.31 -17.19
C SER A 69 -0.45 0.27 -17.08
N GLU A 70 -0.39 -0.61 -16.08
CA GLU A 70 -1.32 -1.73 -15.90
C GLU A 70 -2.36 -1.45 -14.80
N PHE A 71 -2.09 -0.46 -13.95
CA PHE A 71 -2.90 -0.17 -12.77
C PHE A 71 -4.36 0.07 -13.11
N LYS A 72 -4.67 0.84 -14.16
CA LYS A 72 -6.06 1.12 -14.56
C LYS A 72 -6.85 -0.16 -14.88
N THR A 73 -6.19 -1.17 -15.45
CA THR A 73 -6.79 -2.45 -15.82
C THR A 73 -7.13 -3.30 -14.61
N TYR A 74 -6.23 -3.35 -13.63
CA TYR A 74 -6.34 -4.27 -12.49
C TYR A 74 -6.75 -3.60 -11.18
N ARG A 75 -6.94 -2.28 -11.18
CA ARG A 75 -7.19 -1.47 -9.98
C ARG A 75 -8.23 -2.10 -9.06
N ARG A 76 -9.41 -2.42 -9.58
CA ARG A 76 -10.53 -2.91 -8.75
C ARG A 76 -10.25 -4.28 -8.15
N GLN A 77 -9.70 -5.20 -8.93
CA GLN A 77 -9.36 -6.55 -8.49
C GLN A 77 -8.24 -6.50 -7.45
N MET A 78 -7.23 -5.67 -7.70
CA MET A 78 -6.13 -5.43 -6.78
C MET A 78 -6.63 -4.83 -5.46
N GLU A 79 -7.48 -3.80 -5.52
CA GLU A 79 -8.13 -3.20 -4.35
C GLU A 79 -8.94 -4.23 -3.56
N ALA A 80 -9.77 -5.03 -4.23
CA ALA A 80 -10.59 -6.04 -3.59
C ALA A 80 -9.76 -7.11 -2.86
N ILE A 81 -8.68 -7.60 -3.49
CA ILE A 81 -7.77 -8.59 -2.88
C ILE A 81 -7.01 -7.97 -1.70
N CYS A 82 -6.48 -6.76 -1.84
CA CYS A 82 -5.72 -6.15 -0.74
C CYS A 82 -6.60 -5.82 0.46
N LEU A 83 -7.81 -5.30 0.21
CA LEU A 83 -8.73 -4.92 1.27
C LEU A 83 -9.39 -6.13 1.94
N SER A 84 -9.43 -7.31 1.28
CA SER A 84 -9.89 -8.54 1.91
C SER A 84 -8.86 -9.16 2.86
N ALA A 85 -7.60 -8.72 2.81
CA ALA A 85 -6.57 -9.16 3.74
C ALA A 85 -6.95 -8.78 5.18
N GLN A 86 -7.32 -9.79 5.96
CA GLN A 86 -7.69 -9.68 7.35
C GLN A 86 -7.18 -10.91 8.09
N TRP A 87 -6.79 -10.73 9.34
CA TRP A 87 -6.47 -11.84 10.20
C TRP A 87 -7.75 -12.39 10.82
N SER A 88 -8.06 -13.65 10.52
CA SER A 88 -9.12 -14.37 11.24
C SER A 88 -8.62 -14.65 12.65
N ARG A 89 -9.16 -13.95 13.65
CA ARG A 89 -9.08 -14.40 15.04
C ARG A 89 -9.94 -15.66 15.15
N ARG A 90 -9.33 -16.84 14.96
CA ARG A 90 -9.88 -18.09 15.50
C ARG A 90 -9.62 -18.13 17.00
#